data_AF-A0A4Q3W8X1-F1
#
_entry.id   AF-A0A4Q3W8X1-F1
#
_cell.length_a   1.000
_cell.length_b   1.000
_cell.length_c   1.000
_cell.angle_alpha   90.00
_cell.angle_beta   90.00
_cell.angle_gamma   90.00
#
_symmetry.space_group_name_H-M   'P 1'
#
loop_
_entity.id
_entity.type
_entity.pdbx_description
1 polymer ?
#
loop_
_entity_poly.entity_id
_entity_poly.type
_entity_poly.pdbx_seq_one_letter_code
_entity_poly.pdbx_strand_id
1 'polypeptide(L)'
;HAQREAALAIGATHAEMIWLSVLRLSAKGLFGAVVLGLGRALGETMAVTMLIGNRNEIAHSLFSPAQTMASLIANEYPEATNPLHIGALAYIGLILFAISFIVQGVARYIVNRFAKRAGGA
;
A
#
# COMPACT_ATOMS: atom_id res chain seq x y z
N HIS A 1 15.42 -22.57 -15.99
CA HIS A 1 15.37 -24.04 -16.05
C HIS A 1 16.72 -24.65 -15.67
N ALA A 2 17.80 -24.33 -16.38
CA ALA A 2 19.16 -24.81 -16.04
C ALA A 2 19.58 -24.62 -14.56
N GLN A 3 19.27 -23.48 -13.93
CA GLN A 3 19.61 -23.22 -12.52
C GLN A 3 18.83 -24.07 -11.50
N ARG A 4 17.63 -24.56 -11.86
CA ARG A 4 16.85 -25.48 -11.00
C ARG A 4 17.37 -26.91 -11.16
N GLU A 5 17.62 -27.33 -12.39
CA GLU A 5 18.12 -28.65 -12.72
C GLU A 5 19.54 -28.85 -12.19
N ALA A 6 20.40 -27.84 -12.28
CA ALA A 6 21.73 -27.85 -11.66
C ALA A 6 21.66 -27.96 -10.14
N ALA A 7 20.75 -27.24 -9.47
CA ALA A 7 20.57 -27.33 -8.02
C ALA A 7 20.08 -28.71 -7.56
N LEU A 8 19.15 -29.33 -8.30
CA LEU A 8 18.72 -30.69 -8.03
C LEU A 8 19.82 -31.72 -8.33
N ALA A 9 20.63 -31.50 -9.37
CA ALA A 9 21.73 -32.39 -9.76
C ALA A 9 22.89 -32.40 -8.76
N ILE A 10 23.10 -31.31 -8.00
CA ILE A 10 24.07 -31.25 -6.89
C ILE A 10 23.49 -31.78 -5.56
N GLY A 11 22.28 -32.35 -5.59
CA GLY A 11 21.65 -32.98 -4.42
C GLY A 11 20.88 -32.02 -3.51
N ALA A 12 20.57 -30.79 -3.95
CA ALA A 12 19.77 -29.86 -3.14
C ALA A 12 18.32 -30.36 -3.01
N THR A 13 17.73 -30.17 -1.84
CA THR A 13 16.31 -30.49 -1.61
C THR A 13 15.40 -29.56 -2.43
N HIS A 14 14.16 -29.99 -2.69
CA HIS A 14 13.17 -29.15 -3.38
C HIS A 14 12.98 -27.78 -2.70
N ALA A 15 13.05 -27.74 -1.36
CA ALA A 15 12.99 -26.50 -0.60
C ALA A 15 14.22 -25.61 -0.86
N GLU A 16 15.43 -26.17 -0.78
CA GLU A 16 16.67 -25.42 -1.07
C GLU A 16 16.72 -24.91 -2.50
N MET A 17 16.28 -25.71 -3.48
CA MET A 17 16.19 -25.27 -4.88
C MET A 17 15.23 -24.08 -5.05
N ILE A 18 14.10 -24.07 -4.35
CA ILE A 18 13.16 -22.95 -4.38
C ILE A 18 13.80 -21.70 -3.74
N TRP A 19 14.46 -21.84 -2.59
CA TRP A 19 15.11 -20.72 -1.91
C TRP A 19 16.30 -20.14 -2.69
N LEU A 20 17.18 -20.99 -3.22
CA LEU A 20 18.43 -20.59 -3.84
C LEU A 20 18.28 -20.19 -5.30
N SER A 21 17.54 -20.99 -6.10
CA SER A 21 17.48 -20.78 -7.55
C SER A 21 16.27 -19.95 -7.98
N VAL A 22 15.17 -19.96 -7.22
CA VAL A 22 13.90 -19.33 -7.64
C VAL A 22 13.69 -18.02 -6.91
N LEU A 23 13.74 -18.04 -5.57
CA LEU A 23 13.50 -16.86 -4.74
C LEU A 23 14.55 -15.78 -4.98
N ARG A 24 15.83 -16.15 -5.06
CA ARG A 24 16.92 -15.20 -5.31
C ARG A 24 16.90 -14.61 -6.72
N LEU A 25 16.62 -15.43 -7.74
CA LEU A 25 16.55 -14.97 -9.13
C LEU A 25 15.31 -14.10 -9.39
N SER A 26 14.17 -14.47 -8.80
CA SER A 26 12.90 -13.76 -8.93
C SER A 26 12.72 -12.66 -7.88
N ALA A 27 13.68 -12.44 -6.98
CA ALA A 27 13.58 -11.47 -5.89
C ALA A 27 13.16 -10.08 -6.37
N LYS A 28 13.76 -9.60 -7.47
CA LYS A 28 13.43 -8.29 -8.07
C LYS A 28 11.95 -8.19 -8.48
N GLY A 29 11.37 -9.27 -9.03
CA GLY A 29 9.96 -9.34 -9.39
C GLY A 29 9.05 -9.48 -8.16
N LEU A 30 9.46 -10.27 -7.17
CA LEU A 30 8.73 -10.45 -5.91
C LEU A 30 8.61 -9.14 -5.13
N PHE A 31 9.68 -8.35 -5.03
CA PHE A 31 9.62 -7.02 -4.40
C PHE A 31 8.66 -6.08 -5.14
N GLY A 32 8.65 -6.12 -6.48
CA GLY A 32 7.68 -5.36 -7.27
C GLY A 32 6.23 -5.78 -7.01
N ALA A 33 5.97 -7.09 -6.91
CA ALA A 33 4.66 -7.64 -6.61
C ALA A 33 4.18 -7.30 -5.19
N VAL A 34 5.08 -7.36 -4.19
CA VAL A 34 4.76 -6.99 -2.79
C VAL A 34 4.40 -5.52 -2.68
N VAL A 35 5.13 -4.63 -3.35
CA VAL A 35 4.81 -3.18 -3.37
C VAL A 35 3.48 -2.90 -4.04
N LEU A 36 3.21 -3.58 -5.15
CA LEU A 36 1.95 -3.42 -5.87
C LEU A 36 0.77 -3.96 -5.03
N GLY A 37 0.96 -5.09 -4.36
CA GLY A 37 -0.01 -5.68 -3.45
C GLY A 37 -0.28 -4.81 -2.22
N LEU A 38 0.77 -4.24 -1.61
CA LEU A 38 0.64 -3.30 -0.50
C LEU A 38 -0.07 -2.01 -0.95
N GLY A 39 0.27 -1.47 -2.12
CA GLY A 39 -0.43 -0.31 -2.70
C GLY A 39 -1.91 -0.61 -2.95
N ARG A 40 -2.26 -1.83 -3.37
CA ARG A 40 -3.64 -2.28 -3.54
C ARG A 40 -4.38 -2.42 -2.19
N ALA A 41 -3.74 -3.02 -1.18
CA ALA A 41 -4.31 -3.15 0.16
C ALA A 41 -4.52 -1.77 0.83
N LEU A 42 -3.62 -0.82 0.57
CA LEU A 42 -3.81 0.58 0.95
C LEU A 42 -4.90 1.27 0.11
N GLY A 43 -5.14 0.85 -1.13
CA GLY A 43 -6.30 1.29 -1.91
C GLY A 43 -7.63 0.76 -1.34
N GLU A 44 -7.60 -0.40 -0.68
CA GLU A 44 -8.71 -0.90 0.15
C GLU A 44 -8.84 -0.18 1.49
N THR A 45 -8.13 0.93 1.74
CA THR A 45 -8.22 1.75 2.98
C THR A 45 -9.65 2.16 3.34
N MET A 46 -10.61 2.08 2.41
CA MET A 46 -12.05 2.10 2.71
C MET A 46 -12.42 1.11 3.85
N ALA A 47 -11.81 -0.06 3.93
CA ALA A 47 -11.99 -1.03 5.02
C ALA A 47 -11.54 -0.47 6.38
N VAL A 48 -10.41 0.25 6.42
CA VAL A 48 -9.92 0.92 7.64
C VAL A 48 -10.86 2.06 8.04
N THR A 49 -11.43 2.77 7.06
CA THR A 49 -12.41 3.83 7.34
C THR A 49 -13.72 3.30 7.94
N MET A 50 -14.16 2.09 7.54
CA MET A 50 -15.29 1.41 8.15
C MET A 50 -14.98 0.91 9.58
N LEU A 51 -13.71 0.59 9.88
CA LEU A 51 -13.27 0.10 11.19
C LEU A 51 -13.19 1.21 12.26
N ILE A 52 -12.84 2.44 11.89
CA ILE A 52 -12.60 3.54 12.85
C ILE A 52 -13.92 4.09 13.45
N GLY A 53 -15.07 3.79 12.84
CA GLY A 53 -16.39 3.99 13.46
C GLY A 53 -17.17 5.25 13.03
N ASN A 54 -16.63 6.06 12.12
CA ASN A 54 -17.36 7.14 11.42
C ASN A 54 -18.08 8.15 12.35
N ARG A 55 -17.36 8.71 13.34
CA ARG A 55 -17.89 9.73 14.27
C ARG A 55 -17.31 11.10 13.90
N ASN A 56 -18.15 12.05 13.50
CA ASN A 56 -17.78 13.42 13.13
C ASN A 56 -17.47 14.33 14.33
N GLU A 57 -16.88 13.77 15.40
CA GLU A 57 -16.51 14.50 16.61
C GLU A 57 -14.98 14.54 16.72
N ILE A 58 -14.43 15.73 17.00
CA ILE A 58 -13.00 15.89 17.27
C ILE A 58 -12.74 15.39 18.68
N ALA A 59 -12.43 14.11 18.81
CA ALA A 59 -12.12 13.54 20.11
C ALA A 59 -10.68 13.90 20.52
N HIS A 60 -10.51 14.36 21.76
CA HIS A 60 -9.22 14.75 22.34
C HIS A 60 -8.30 13.57 22.72
N SER A 61 -8.70 12.31 22.41
CA SER A 61 -7.99 11.10 22.82
C SER A 61 -7.66 10.21 21.61
N LEU A 62 -6.45 9.63 21.61
CA LEU A 62 -5.92 8.77 20.55
C LEU A 62 -6.71 7.45 20.36
N PHE A 63 -7.51 7.05 21.34
CA PHE A 63 -8.32 5.82 21.30
C PHE A 63 -9.80 6.08 20.96
N SER A 64 -10.18 7.33 20.76
CA SER A 64 -11.56 7.67 20.46
C SER A 64 -11.88 7.41 18.98
N PRO A 65 -13.13 7.04 18.67
CA PRO A 65 -13.58 6.92 17.28
C PRO A 65 -13.40 8.26 16.57
N ALA A 66 -12.90 8.22 15.35
CA ALA A 66 -12.68 9.41 14.53
C ALA A 66 -13.36 9.26 13.17
N GLN A 67 -13.45 10.37 12.42
CA GLN A 67 -13.85 10.33 11.03
C GLN A 67 -12.62 10.46 10.14
N THR A 68 -12.47 9.56 9.18
CA THR A 68 -11.39 9.66 8.19
C THR A 68 -11.75 10.69 7.13
N MET A 69 -10.75 11.31 6.49
CA MET A 69 -10.98 12.24 5.37
C MET A 69 -11.82 11.61 4.24
N ALA A 70 -11.65 10.32 3.97
CA ALA A 70 -12.44 9.62 2.95
C ALA A 70 -13.91 9.40 3.39
N SER A 71 -14.15 9.03 4.65
CA SER A 71 -15.51 8.92 5.20
C SER A 71 -16.23 10.27 5.22
N LEU A 72 -15.51 11.34 5.58
CA LEU A 72 -16.05 12.70 5.59
C LEU A 72 -16.51 13.13 4.20
N ILE A 73 -15.69 12.86 3.17
CA ILE A 73 -16.08 13.10 1.77
C ILE A 73 -17.30 12.26 1.40
N ALA A 74 -17.32 10.96 1.72
CA ALA A 74 -18.40 10.06 1.33
C ALA A 74 -19.75 10.41 2.01
N ASN A 75 -19.74 10.85 3.27
CA ASN A 75 -20.95 11.19 4.01
C ASN A 75 -21.48 12.59 3.70
N GLU A 76 -20.60 13.59 3.54
CA GLU A 76 -21.02 15.00 3.41
C GLU A 76 -21.21 15.41 1.94
N TYR A 77 -20.63 14.68 0.98
CA TYR A 77 -20.81 14.97 -0.45
C TYR A 77 -22.27 14.86 -0.94
N PRO A 78 -23.08 13.87 -0.50
CA PRO A 78 -24.51 13.81 -0.82
C PRO A 78 -25.32 14.97 -0.22
N GLU A 79 -24.97 15.44 0.98
CA GLU A 79 -25.66 16.54 1.68
C GLU A 79 -25.18 17.94 1.22
N ALA A 80 -24.06 18.02 0.50
CA ALA A 80 -23.45 19.28 0.07
C ALA A 80 -24.28 20.02 -1.00
N THR A 81 -25.18 20.90 -0.54
CA THR A 81 -26.03 21.73 -1.41
C THR A 81 -25.42 23.10 -1.75
N ASN A 82 -24.45 23.58 -0.97
CA ASN A 82 -23.81 24.88 -1.17
C ASN A 82 -22.52 24.75 -2.01
N PRO A 83 -22.27 25.64 -2.99
CA PRO A 83 -21.07 25.59 -3.84
C PRO A 83 -19.76 25.74 -3.04
N LEU A 84 -19.78 26.50 -1.93
CA LEU A 84 -18.65 26.60 -1.02
C LEU A 84 -18.34 25.27 -0.31
N HIS A 85 -19.37 24.49 0.02
CA HIS A 85 -19.24 23.21 0.72
C HIS A 85 -18.67 22.13 -0.19
N ILE A 86 -19.14 22.08 -1.45
CA ILE A 86 -18.58 21.21 -2.50
C ILE A 86 -17.10 21.55 -2.75
N GLY A 87 -16.75 22.84 -2.79
CA GLY A 87 -15.36 23.28 -2.93
C GLY A 87 -14.47 22.84 -1.77
N ALA A 88 -14.97 22.90 -0.53
CA ALA A 88 -14.25 22.42 0.64
C ALA A 88 -14.01 20.90 0.61
N LEU A 89 -15.02 20.11 0.24
CA LEU A 89 -14.91 18.65 0.10
C LEU A 89 -13.93 18.26 -1.02
N ALA A 90 -13.95 18.97 -2.14
CA ALA A 90 -13.00 18.79 -3.23
C ALA A 90 -11.55 19.09 -2.79
N TYR A 91 -11.36 20.13 -1.96
CA TYR A 91 -10.05 20.46 -1.40
C TYR A 91 -9.53 19.37 -0.44
N ILE A 92 -10.39 18.84 0.43
CA ILE A 92 -10.03 17.71 1.31
C ILE A 92 -9.69 16.46 0.46
N GLY A 93 -10.44 16.21 -0.61
CA GLY A 93 -10.14 15.13 -1.55
C GLY A 93 -8.78 15.31 -2.26
N LEU A 94 -8.43 16.54 -2.63
CA LEU A 94 -7.14 16.86 -3.23
C LEU A 94 -5.99 16.64 -2.25
N ILE A 95 -6.14 17.05 -0.98
CA ILE A 95 -5.14 16.81 0.07
C ILE A 95 -4.96 15.30 0.28
N LEU A 96 -6.06 14.57 0.41
CA LEU A 96 -6.04 13.12 0.61
C LEU A 96 -5.34 12.42 -0.57
N PHE A 97 -5.64 12.85 -1.80
CA PHE A 97 -4.96 12.35 -3.00
C PHE A 97 -3.46 12.66 -2.97
N ALA A 98 -3.07 13.90 -2.65
CA ALA A 98 -1.67 14.30 -2.58
C ALA A 98 -0.88 13.49 -1.54
N ILE A 99 -1.43 13.30 -0.35
CA ILE A 99 -0.83 12.47 0.71
C ILE A 99 -0.69 11.03 0.22
N SER A 100 -1.76 10.47 -0.35
CA SER A 100 -1.75 9.09 -0.86
C SER A 100 -0.70 8.91 -1.97
N PHE A 101 -0.61 9.88 -2.87
CA PHE A 101 0.37 9.87 -3.96
C PHE A 101 1.81 9.93 -3.43
N ILE A 102 2.08 10.81 -2.46
CA ILE A 102 3.40 10.93 -1.81
C ILE A 102 3.77 9.61 -1.11
N VAL A 103 2.87 9.07 -0.29
CA VAL A 103 3.11 7.82 0.44
C VAL A 103 3.39 6.67 -0.52
N GLN A 104 2.60 6.53 -1.58
CA GLN A 104 2.83 5.50 -2.60
C GLN A 104 4.12 5.73 -3.37
N GLY A 105 4.46 6.98 -3.71
CA GLY A 105 5.71 7.35 -4.35
C GLY A 105 6.93 7.01 -3.50
N VAL A 106 6.88 7.33 -2.20
CA VAL A 106 7.94 7.02 -1.23
C VAL A 106 8.08 5.52 -1.02
N ALA A 107 6.97 4.79 -0.83
CA ALA A 107 7.00 3.34 -0.70
C ALA A 107 7.65 2.68 -1.91
N ARG A 108 7.26 3.09 -3.12
CA ARG A 108 7.85 2.60 -4.37
C ARG A 108 9.33 2.99 -4.51
N TYR A 109 9.71 4.20 -4.11
CA TYR A 109 11.10 4.65 -4.13
C TYR A 109 11.98 3.84 -3.19
N ILE A 110 11.53 3.65 -1.94
CA ILE A 110 12.23 2.87 -0.90
C ILE A 110 12.46 1.45 -1.40
N VAL A 111 11.42 0.76 -1.87
CA VAL A 111 11.58 -0.63 -2.32
C VAL A 111 12.45 -0.74 -3.57
N ASN A 112 12.35 0.19 -4.53
CA ASN A 112 13.23 0.17 -5.70
C ASN A 112 14.71 0.33 -5.28
N ARG A 113 14.99 1.12 -4.23
CA ARG A 113 16.34 1.30 -3.69
C ARG A 113 16.85 0.04 -2.97
N PHE A 114 16.00 -0.65 -2.22
CA PHE A 114 16.36 -1.93 -1.58
C PHE A 114 16.51 -3.07 -2.60
N ALA A 115 15.63 -3.15 -3.60
CA ALA A 115 15.71 -4.14 -4.68
C ALA A 115 17.00 -3.99 -5.53
N LYS A 116 17.47 -2.74 -5.73
CA LYS A 116 18.76 -2.48 -6.40
C LYS A 116 19.97 -2.96 -5.57
N ARG A 117 19.92 -2.83 -4.24
CA ARG A 117 21.01 -3.30 -3.35
C ARG A 117 21.07 -4.82 -3.20
N ALA A 118 19.92 -5.50 -3.23
CA ALA A 118 19.86 -6.96 -3.15
C ALA A 118 20.37 -7.71 -4.41
N GLY A 119 20.59 -6.99 -5.52
CA GLY A 119 21.09 -7.57 -6.77
C GLY A 119 22.56 -7.27 -7.09
N GLY A 120 23.35 -6.85 -6.08
CA GLY A 120 24.76 -6.47 -6.22
C GLY A 120 25.77 -7.46 -5.64
N ALA A 121 25.43 -8.75 -5.53
CA ALA A 121 26.33 -9.82 -5.09
C ALA A 121 26.12 -11.09 -5.92
#